data_AF-A0A2K3M353-F1
#
_entry.id   AF-A0A2K3M353-F1
#
_cell.length_a   1.000
_cell.length_b   1.000
_cell.length_c   1.000
_cell.angle_alpha   90.00
_cell.angle_beta   90.00
_cell.angle_gamma   90.00
#
_symmetry.space_group_name_H-M   'P 1'
#
loop_
_entity.id
_entity.type
_entity.pdbx_description
1 polymer ?
#
loop_
_entity_poly.entity_id
_entity_poly.type
_entity_poly.pdbx_seq_one_letter_code
_entity_poly.pdbx_strand_id
1 'polypeptide(L)'
;MDTIISFVGSIAPNAFAPIRREVSYLIRYERNFTKLSGSVRDLQALGEEIKHRVEAERRNGKIIEVVVQNWLVEVNEVIERANQLLEDPRRREVGCSGWSFPNLILRHKLGKKATKIANDVVEVKGRRSDFNEV
;
A
#
# COMPACT_ATOMS: atom_id res chain seq x y z
N MET A 1 40.74 -26.18 -6.10
CA MET A 1 39.54 -25.63 -5.43
C MET A 1 40.00 -24.99 -4.13
N ASP A 2 39.23 -24.01 -3.64
CA ASP A 2 39.26 -23.45 -2.29
C ASP A 2 40.26 -22.32 -1.97
N THR A 3 39.77 -21.08 -2.07
CA THR A 3 39.49 -20.23 -0.89
C THR A 3 38.84 -18.91 -1.33
N ILE A 4 37.52 -18.93 -1.61
CA ILE A 4 36.69 -17.72 -1.76
C ILE A 4 35.69 -17.66 -0.61
N ILE A 5 36.12 -17.84 0.64
CA ILE A 5 35.29 -17.56 1.82
C ILE A 5 36.21 -17.19 2.98
N SER A 6 36.46 -15.91 3.22
CA SER A 6 36.77 -15.42 4.58
C SER A 6 36.78 -13.90 4.78
N PHE A 7 36.22 -13.08 3.87
CA PHE A 7 35.88 -11.69 4.22
C PHE A 7 34.46 -11.59 4.81
N VAL A 8 34.13 -12.50 5.73
CA VAL A 8 33.03 -12.36 6.69
C VAL A 8 33.65 -12.53 8.07
N GLY A 9 34.63 -11.69 8.36
CA GLY A 9 35.38 -11.67 9.61
C GLY A 9 35.47 -10.24 10.13
N SER A 10 34.50 -9.86 10.96
CA SER A 10 34.54 -8.66 11.82
C SER A 10 34.65 -7.31 11.11
N ILE A 11 33.61 -6.92 10.37
CA ILE A 11 33.33 -5.48 10.22
C ILE A 11 32.37 -5.11 11.35
N ALA A 12 32.88 -4.35 12.31
CA ALA A 12 32.17 -3.95 13.50
C ALA A 12 30.74 -3.47 13.19
N PRO A 13 29.71 -3.88 13.96
CA PRO A 13 28.36 -3.32 13.89
C PRO A 13 28.32 -1.79 13.92
N ASN A 14 29.38 -1.18 14.44
CA ASN A 14 29.54 0.27 14.64
C ASN A 14 29.93 1.05 13.36
N ALA A 15 30.57 0.43 12.36
CA ALA A 15 30.98 1.14 11.14
C ALA A 15 29.79 1.53 10.24
N PHE A 16 28.71 0.77 10.31
CA PHE A 16 27.46 1.03 9.58
C PHE A 16 26.39 1.72 10.44
N ALA A 17 26.66 2.03 11.71
CA ALA A 17 25.71 2.71 12.60
C ALA A 17 25.13 4.02 12.02
N PRO A 18 25.90 4.89 11.33
CA PRO A 18 25.33 6.09 10.71
C PRO A 18 24.45 5.78 9.49
N ILE A 19 24.79 4.76 8.69
CA ILE A 19 24.07 4.37 7.47
C ILE A 19 22.79 3.58 7.79
N ARG A 20 22.77 2.87 8.93
CA ARG A 20 21.65 2.02 9.37
C ARG A 20 20.32 2.77 9.40
N ARG A 21 20.33 4.03 9.84
CA ARG A 21 19.11 4.86 9.92
C ARG A 21 18.56 5.15 8.53
N GLU A 22 19.41 5.55 7.60
CA GLU A 22 19.02 5.89 6.22
C GLU A 22 18.47 4.68 5.46
N VAL A 23 19.14 3.53 5.59
CA VAL A 23 18.67 2.26 5.05
C VAL A 23 17.35 1.84 5.69
N SER A 24 17.16 2.06 6.99
CA SER A 24 15.89 1.73 7.66
C SER A 24 14.71 2.54 7.12
N TYR A 25 14.91 3.81 6.75
CA TYR A 25 13.87 4.63 6.14
C TYR A 25 13.52 4.16 4.73
N LEU A 26 14.51 3.70 3.95
CA LEU A 26 14.27 3.06 2.65
C LEU A 26 13.39 1.82 2.81
N ILE A 27 13.80 0.90 3.69
CA ILE A 27 13.08 -0.36 3.91
C ILE A 27 11.65 -0.08 4.37
N ARG A 28 11.44 0.88 5.28
CA ARG A 28 10.10 1.27 5.73
C ARG A 28 9.25 1.87 4.62
N TYR A 29 9.84 2.72 3.79
CA TYR A 29 9.15 3.31 2.64
C TYR A 29 8.68 2.24 1.65
N GLU A 30 9.58 1.35 1.23
CA GLU A 30 9.23 0.26 0.31
C GLU A 30 8.16 -0.65 0.91
N ARG A 31 8.30 -1.04 2.19
CA ARG A 31 7.29 -1.84 2.89
C ARG A 31 5.92 -1.16 2.91
N ASN A 32 5.86 0.15 3.13
CA ASN A 32 4.59 0.89 3.14
C ASN A 32 3.92 0.87 1.76
N PHE A 33 4.69 1.03 0.68
CA PHE A 33 4.16 1.00 -0.68
C PHE A 33 3.75 -0.40 -1.13
N THR A 34 4.53 -1.44 -0.78
CA THR A 34 4.14 -2.84 -1.02
C THR A 34 2.86 -3.19 -0.26
N LYS A 35 2.75 -2.78 1.01
CA LYS A 35 1.53 -2.98 1.80
C LYS A 35 0.34 -2.27 1.14
N LEU A 36 0.50 -1.00 0.76
CA LEU A 36 -0.55 -0.23 0.09
C LEU A 36 -1.03 -0.92 -1.19
N SER A 37 -0.10 -1.31 -2.08
CA SER A 37 -0.43 -1.99 -3.34
C SER A 37 -1.20 -3.30 -3.10
N GLY A 38 -0.76 -4.10 -2.13
CA GLY A 38 -1.48 -5.31 -1.74
C GLY A 38 -2.90 -5.02 -1.23
N SER A 39 -3.05 -4.05 -0.32
CA SER A 39 -4.36 -3.68 0.23
C SER A 39 -5.31 -3.13 -0.83
N VAL A 40 -4.82 -2.33 -1.79
CA VAL A 40 -5.63 -1.81 -2.91
C VAL A 40 -6.13 -2.95 -3.79
N ARG A 41 -5.26 -3.90 -4.14
CA ARG A 41 -5.64 -5.07 -4.94
C ARG A 41 -6.73 -5.89 -4.25
N ASP A 42 -6.60 -6.11 -2.95
CA ASP A 42 -7.60 -6.83 -2.17
C ASP A 42 -8.94 -6.07 -2.12
N LEU A 43 -8.90 -4.74 -1.97
CA LEU A 43 -10.10 -3.90 -1.96
C LEU A 43 -10.80 -3.88 -3.32
N GLN A 44 -10.03 -3.84 -4.42
CA GLN A 44 -10.56 -3.88 -5.77
C GLN A 44 -11.25 -5.22 -6.06
N ALA A 45 -10.60 -6.35 -5.72
CA ALA A 45 -11.20 -7.67 -5.88
C ALA A 45 -12.52 -7.79 -5.10
N LEU A 46 -12.54 -7.23 -3.89
CA LEU A 46 -13.73 -7.18 -3.07
C LEU A 46 -14.84 -6.29 -3.67
N GLY A 47 -14.50 -5.09 -4.16
CA GLY A 47 -15.45 -4.20 -4.82
C GLY A 47 -16.12 -4.87 -6.01
N GLU A 48 -15.36 -5.57 -6.85
CA GLU A 48 -15.90 -6.32 -8.00
C GLU A 48 -16.80 -7.48 -7.57
N GLU A 49 -16.44 -8.22 -6.51
CA GLU A 49 -17.28 -9.29 -5.94
C GLU A 49 -18.67 -8.76 -5.56
N ILE A 50 -18.71 -7.66 -4.79
CA ILE A 50 -19.97 -7.05 -4.33
C ILE A 50 -20.74 -6.45 -5.50
N LYS A 51 -20.07 -5.82 -6.46
CA LYS A 51 -20.70 -5.28 -7.67
C LYS A 51 -21.41 -6.38 -8.48
N HIS A 52 -20.77 -7.53 -8.67
CA HIS A 52 -21.40 -8.67 -9.34
C HIS A 52 -22.62 -9.21 -8.58
N ARG A 53 -22.56 -9.27 -7.24
CA ARG A 53 -23.73 -9.62 -6.41
C ARG A 53 -24.86 -8.61 -6.59
N VAL A 54 -24.57 -7.31 -6.53
CA VAL A 54 -25.54 -6.23 -6.75
C VAL A 54 -26.20 -6.35 -8.12
N GLU A 55 -25.45 -6.65 -9.17
CA GLU A 55 -25.98 -6.87 -10.52
C GLU A 55 -26.89 -8.10 -10.60
N ALA A 56 -26.55 -9.19 -9.91
CA ALA A 56 -27.40 -10.38 -9.83
C ALA A 56 -28.72 -10.10 -9.10
N GLU A 57 -28.66 -9.45 -7.94
CA GLU A 57 -29.83 -9.09 -7.14
C GLU A 57 -30.76 -8.14 -7.90
N ARG A 58 -30.20 -7.16 -8.62
CA ARG A 58 -30.95 -6.27 -9.50
C ARG A 58 -31.65 -7.00 -10.63
N ARG A 59 -30.99 -8.00 -11.25
CA ARG A 59 -31.62 -8.86 -12.29
C ARG A 59 -32.75 -9.71 -11.72
N ASN A 60 -32.66 -10.08 -10.45
CA ASN A 60 -33.72 -10.78 -9.72
C ASN A 60 -34.84 -9.84 -9.24
N GLY A 61 -34.81 -8.56 -9.61
CA GLY A 61 -35.84 -7.57 -9.25
C GLY A 61 -35.78 -7.10 -7.80
N LYS A 62 -34.71 -7.42 -7.06
CA LYS A 62 -34.55 -6.99 -5.68
C LYS A 62 -34.02 -5.56 -5.61
N ILE A 63 -34.43 -4.86 -4.56
CA ILE A 63 -33.97 -3.50 -4.26
C ILE A 63 -32.58 -3.60 -3.63
N ILE A 64 -31.65 -2.79 -4.13
CA ILE A 64 -30.30 -2.69 -3.57
C ILE A 64 -30.29 -1.58 -2.54
N GLU A 65 -29.80 -1.89 -1.35
CA GLU A 65 -29.70 -0.89 -0.29
C GLU A 65 -28.74 0.24 -0.69
N VAL A 66 -29.15 1.48 -0.40
CA VAL A 66 -28.36 2.69 -0.67
C VAL A 66 -26.99 2.62 0.02
N VAL A 67 -26.92 1.98 1.18
CA VAL A 67 -25.67 1.83 1.93
C VAL A 67 -24.63 1.00 1.15
N VAL A 68 -25.06 -0.03 0.42
CA VAL A 68 -24.18 -0.87 -0.42
C VAL A 68 -23.68 -0.07 -1.63
N GLN A 69 -24.55 0.76 -2.23
CA GLN A 69 -24.17 1.64 -3.33
C GLN A 69 -23.14 2.68 -2.88
N ASN A 70 -23.38 3.33 -1.74
CA ASN A 70 -22.46 4.31 -1.16
C ASN A 70 -21.11 3.67 -0.83
N TRP A 71 -21.10 2.45 -0.28
CA TRP A 71 -19.87 1.73 0.00
C TRP A 71 -19.05 1.44 -1.27
N LEU A 72 -19.69 1.06 -2.38
CA LEU A 72 -19.00 0.89 -3.67
C LEU A 72 -18.41 2.20 -4.21
N VAL A 73 -19.08 3.34 -3.99
CA VAL A 73 -18.54 4.67 -4.34
C VAL A 73 -17.28 4.95 -3.52
N GLU A 74 -17.34 4.77 -2.20
CA GLU A 74 -16.18 4.99 -1.33
C GLU A 74 -14.99 4.08 -1.68
N VAL A 75 -15.25 2.81 -2.03
CA VAL A 75 -14.22 1.88 -2.53
C VAL A 75 -13.50 2.46 -3.74
N ASN A 76 -14.26 2.94 -4.73
CA ASN A 76 -13.67 3.52 -5.93
C ASN A 76 -12.83 4.76 -5.63
N GLU A 77 -13.32 5.65 -4.75
CA GLU A 77 -12.57 6.84 -4.35
C GLU A 77 -11.25 6.50 -3.66
N VAL A 78 -11.25 5.49 -2.78
CA VAL A 78 -10.04 5.07 -2.06
C VAL A 78 -9.04 4.43 -3.01
N ILE A 79 -9.50 3.59 -3.94
CA ILE A 79 -8.67 2.99 -5.00
C ILE A 79 -8.07 4.08 -5.88
N GLU A 80 -8.85 5.08 -6.29
CA GLU A 80 -8.36 6.18 -7.11
C GLU A 80 -7.25 6.97 -6.40
N ARG A 81 -7.48 7.38 -5.14
CA ARG A 81 -6.44 8.08 -4.34
C ARG A 81 -5.18 7.24 -4.19
N ALA A 82 -5.33 5.92 -4.04
CA ALA A 82 -4.20 5.01 -3.92
C ALA A 82 -3.42 4.92 -5.23
N ASN A 83 -4.10 4.76 -6.36
CA ASN A 83 -3.47 4.69 -7.68
C ASN A 83 -2.75 6.00 -8.02
N GLN A 84 -3.35 7.16 -7.73
CA GLN A 84 -2.69 8.46 -7.86
C GLN A 84 -1.38 8.54 -7.05
N LEU A 85 -1.35 7.97 -5.84
CA LEU A 85 -0.14 7.92 -5.04
C LEU A 85 0.88 6.91 -5.59
N LEU A 86 0.42 5.74 -6.07
CA LEU A 86 1.28 4.70 -6.64
C LEU A 86 1.96 5.18 -7.94
N GLU A 87 1.25 5.98 -8.74
CA GLU A 87 1.71 6.54 -10.02
C GLU A 87 2.39 7.91 -9.87
N ASP A 88 2.49 8.46 -8.65
CA ASP A 88 3.09 9.76 -8.39
C ASP A 88 4.54 9.84 -8.93
N PRO A 89 4.84 10.72 -9.90
CA PRO A 89 6.15 10.79 -10.52
C PRO A 89 7.26 11.15 -9.53
N ARG A 90 6.94 11.83 -8.43
CA ARG A 90 7.87 12.17 -7.34
C ARG A 90 8.43 10.94 -6.63
N ARG A 91 7.80 9.77 -6.79
CA ARG A 91 8.35 8.50 -6.30
C ARG A 91 9.70 8.17 -6.94
N ARG A 92 9.97 8.64 -8.15
CA ARG A 92 11.26 8.47 -8.82
C ARG A 92 12.35 9.36 -8.19
N GLU A 93 11.97 10.49 -7.59
CA GLU A 93 12.87 11.45 -6.94
C GLU A 93 13.37 10.96 -5.56
N VAL A 94 12.71 9.98 -4.95
CA VAL A 94 13.11 9.39 -3.66
C VAL A 94 13.90 8.09 -3.81
N GLY A 95 14.26 7.70 -5.04
CA GLY A 95 15.14 6.56 -5.31
C GLY A 95 16.58 6.82 -4.87
N CYS A 96 17.39 5.76 -4.78
CA CYS A 96 18.83 5.89 -4.54
C CYS A 96 19.57 5.97 -5.88
N SER A 97 20.24 7.09 -6.14
CA SER A 97 21.27 7.17 -7.18
C SER A 97 22.63 6.86 -6.55
N GLY A 98 23.15 5.66 -6.79
CA GLY A 98 24.43 5.20 -6.22
C GLY A 98 24.40 5.09 -4.69
N TRP A 99 25.34 5.73 -4.00
CA TRP A 99 25.46 5.73 -2.52
C TRP A 99 24.65 6.84 -1.83
N SER A 100 24.02 7.73 -2.59
CA SER A 100 23.27 8.86 -2.04
C SER A 100 21.80 8.47 -1.78
N PHE A 101 21.27 8.92 -0.64
CA PHE A 101 19.85 8.81 -0.28
C PHE A 101 19.19 10.19 -0.42
N PRO A 102 18.99 10.70 -1.65
CA PRO A 102 18.37 12.00 -1.82
C PRO A 102 16.95 12.00 -1.23
N ASN A 103 16.60 13.12 -0.60
CA ASN A 103 15.23 13.52 -0.29
C ASN A 103 14.45 12.69 0.77
N LEU A 104 15.02 12.55 1.96
CA LEU A 104 14.39 11.89 3.11
C LEU A 104 13.05 12.50 3.53
N ILE A 105 12.91 13.83 3.41
CA ILE A 105 11.69 14.55 3.76
C ILE A 105 10.54 14.12 2.84
N LEU A 106 10.78 14.09 1.52
CA LEU A 106 9.79 13.64 0.55
C LEU A 106 9.43 12.17 0.78
N ARG A 107 10.44 11.31 1.02
CA ARG A 107 10.22 9.89 1.36
C ARG A 107 9.31 9.73 2.58
N HIS A 108 9.56 10.50 3.64
CA HIS A 108 8.73 10.48 4.85
C HIS A 108 7.29 10.94 4.56
N LYS A 109 7.11 12.03 3.79
CA LYS A 109 5.79 12.54 3.40
C LYS A 109 5.00 11.52 2.58
N LEU A 110 5.61 10.94 1.56
CA LEU A 110 4.99 9.91 0.71
C LEU A 110 4.67 8.64 1.52
N GLY A 111 5.58 8.21 2.39
CA GLY A 111 5.36 7.08 3.29
C GLY A 111 4.18 7.29 4.24
N LYS A 112 4.02 8.49 4.82
CA LYS A 112 2.84 8.84 5.64
C LYS A 112 1.54 8.82 4.85
N LYS A 113 1.54 9.36 3.62
CA LYS A 113 0.37 9.29 2.73
C LYS A 113 0.00 7.84 2.43
N ALA A 114 0.98 6.99 2.12
CA ALA A 114 0.74 5.58 1.85
C ALA A 114 0.14 4.85 3.06
N THR A 115 0.66 5.11 4.27
CA THR A 115 0.08 4.56 5.50
C THR A 115 -1.35 5.05 5.73
N LYS A 116 -1.64 6.33 5.50
CA LYS A 116 -3.00 6.87 5.65
C LYS A 116 -3.97 6.16 4.71
N ILE A 117 -3.66 6.10 3.41
CA ILE A 117 -4.53 5.43 2.44
C ILE A 117 -4.68 3.93 2.77
N ALA A 118 -3.61 3.27 3.20
CA ALA A 118 -3.71 1.86 3.62
C ALA A 118 -4.65 1.68 4.83
N ASN A 119 -4.72 2.66 5.74
CA ASN A 119 -5.70 2.63 6.84
C ASN A 119 -7.12 2.88 6.33
N ASP A 120 -7.33 3.85 5.42
CA ASP A 120 -8.63 4.06 4.77
C ASP A 120 -9.13 2.77 4.10
N VAL A 121 -8.24 2.03 3.41
CA VAL A 121 -8.57 0.72 2.82
C VAL A 121 -9.04 -0.28 3.87
N VAL A 122 -8.35 -0.37 5.02
CA VAL A 122 -8.73 -1.27 6.11
C VAL A 122 -10.08 -0.89 6.70
N GLU A 123 -10.35 0.40 6.86
CA GLU A 123 -11.62 0.92 7.38
C GLU A 123 -12.79 0.59 6.44
N VAL A 124 -12.65 0.90 5.15
CA VAL A 124 -13.66 0.60 4.12
C VAL A 124 -13.89 -0.91 4.02
N LYS A 125 -12.82 -1.71 4.04
CA LYS A 125 -12.91 -3.18 4.03
C LYS A 125 -13.60 -3.71 5.30
N GLY A 126 -13.37 -3.07 6.45
CA GLY A 126 -14.01 -3.42 7.72
C GLY A 126 -15.52 -3.26 7.67
N ARG A 127 -16.02 -2.15 7.10
CA ARG A 127 -17.47 -1.90 6.93
C ARG A 127 -18.20 -2.91 6.04
N ARG A 128 -17.47 -3.76 5.30
CA ARG A 128 -18.06 -4.88 4.54
C ARG A 128 -18.83 -5.86 5.45
N SER A 129 -18.41 -6.06 6.71
CA SER A 129 -19.08 -6.99 7.63
C SER A 129 -20.56 -6.68 7.81
N ASP A 130 -20.94 -5.42 7.59
CA ASP A 130 -22.27 -4.90 7.81
C ASP A 130 -23.25 -5.29 6.69
N PHE A 131 -22.77 -5.90 5.59
CA PHE A 131 -23.56 -6.30 4.42
C PHE A 131 -23.53 -7.81 4.13
N ASN A 132 -22.94 -8.62 5.03
CA ASN A 132 -22.91 -10.08 4.88
C ASN A 132 -24.27 -10.76 5.16
N GLU A 133 -25.29 -10.01 5.53
CA GLU A 133 -26.66 -10.50 5.76
C GLU A 133 -27.65 -10.22 4.61
N VAL A 134 -27.17 -9.70 3.46
CA VAL A 134 -27.99 -9.50 2.25
C VAL A 134 -27.81 -10.61 1.22
#